data_AF-A0A9Q3L532-F1
#
_entry.id   AF-A0A9Q3L532-F1
#
_cell.length_a   1.000
_cell.length_b   1.000
_cell.length_c   1.000
_cell.angle_alpha   90.00
_cell.angle_beta   90.00
_cell.angle_gamma   90.00
#
_symmetry.space_group_name_H-M   'P 1'
#
loop_
_entity.id
_entity.type
_entity.pdbx_description
1 polymer ?
#
loop_
_entity_poly.entity_id
_entity_poly.type
_entity_poly.pdbx_seq_one_letter_code
_entity_poly.pdbx_strand_id
1 'polypeptide(L)'
;MKEGGHVSLYIADLRGLVSRIGDWGERALIYHFRRGLASRILDELSSHPSNIASLQELMDITLELDTSYHERQKEKNPLQEKKPEASKSNSSHPQIASSSSHKKKKNFQKRDKPHSV
;
A
#
# COMPACT_ATOMS: atom_id res chain seq x y z
N MET A 1 5.28 7.23 9.03
CA MET A 1 4.60 6.34 8.07
C MET A 1 5.51 6.12 6.86
N LYS A 2 5.40 5.00 6.13
CA LYS A 2 6.15 4.79 4.87
C LYS A 2 5.41 5.45 3.70
N GLU A 3 6.16 5.82 2.65
CA GLU A 3 5.56 6.26 1.38
C GLU A 3 4.68 5.13 0.81
N GLY A 4 3.37 5.38 0.69
CA GLY A 4 2.37 4.41 0.26
C GLY A 4 1.65 3.64 1.39
N GLY A 5 1.95 3.93 2.65
CA GLY A 5 1.15 3.44 3.78
C GLY A 5 -0.15 4.23 3.94
N HIS A 6 -1.19 3.58 4.46
CA HIS A 6 -2.49 4.21 4.71
C HIS A 6 -2.47 5.07 5.98
N VAL A 7 -3.00 6.29 5.87
CA VAL A 7 -3.14 7.21 7.00
C VAL A 7 -4.07 6.66 8.08
N SER A 8 -5.10 5.91 7.69
CA SER A 8 -6.06 5.30 8.63
C SER A 8 -5.37 4.41 9.68
N LEU A 9 -4.37 3.64 9.26
CA LEU A 9 -3.60 2.77 10.15
C LEU A 9 -2.74 3.61 11.10
N TYR A 10 -2.10 4.66 10.57
CA TYR A 10 -1.30 5.58 11.37
C TYR A 10 -2.12 6.35 12.41
N ILE A 11 -3.35 6.78 12.06
CA ILE A 11 -4.28 7.40 13.00
C ILE A 11 -4.65 6.43 14.13
N ALA A 12 -4.92 5.16 13.80
CA ALA A 12 -5.22 4.14 14.80
C ALA A 12 -4.04 3.93 15.77
N ASP A 13 -2.82 3.84 15.24
CA ASP A 13 -1.60 3.74 16.05
C ASP A 13 -1.40 4.96 16.95
N LEU A 14 -1.61 6.17 16.42
CA LEU A 14 -1.51 7.40 17.20
C LEU A 14 -2.53 7.41 18.34
N ARG A 15 -3.80 7.08 18.08
CA ARG A 15 -4.84 7.01 19.12
C ARG A 15 -4.49 5.98 20.20
N GLY A 16 -3.96 4.83 19.81
CA GLY A 16 -3.44 3.83 20.74
C GLY A 16 -2.29 4.35 21.60
N LEU A 17 -1.38 5.13 21.01
CA LEU A 17 -0.28 5.77 21.74
C LEU A 17 -0.78 6.82 22.73
N VAL A 18 -1.71 7.67 22.31
CA VAL A 18 -2.31 8.72 23.16
C VAL A 18 -3.02 8.10 24.35
N SER A 19 -3.77 7.03 24.14
CA SER A 19 -4.45 6.30 25.22
C SER A 19 -3.48 5.69 26.24
N ARG A 20 -2.24 5.37 25.84
CA ARG A 20 -1.23 4.74 26.70
C ARG A 20 -0.37 5.74 27.47
N ILE A 21 -0.04 6.87 26.85
CA ILE A 21 0.88 7.85 27.43
C ILE A 21 0.12 8.88 28.29
N GLY A 22 -1.11 9.24 27.92
CA GLY A 22 -1.92 10.24 28.64
C GLY A 22 -1.47 11.70 28.46
N ASP A 23 -2.39 12.64 28.70
CA ASP A 23 -2.25 14.11 28.80
C ASP A 23 -1.28 14.82 27.83
N TRP A 24 -1.18 14.37 26.58
CA TRP A 24 -0.53 15.16 25.54
C TRP A 24 -1.44 16.30 25.11
N GLY A 25 -0.96 17.54 25.24
CA GLY A 25 -1.67 18.71 24.72
C GLY A 25 -1.91 18.60 23.21
N GLU A 26 -3.03 19.14 22.74
CA GLU A 26 -3.43 19.05 21.32
C GLU A 26 -2.35 19.55 20.36
N ARG A 27 -1.62 20.62 20.73
CA ARG A 27 -0.49 21.14 19.94
C ARG A 27 0.64 20.13 19.77
N ALA A 28 0.95 19.36 20.82
CA ALA A 28 1.98 18.32 20.76
C ALA A 28 1.51 17.18 19.84
N LEU A 29 0.23 16.79 19.95
CA LEU A 29 -0.36 15.78 19.09
C LEU A 29 -0.33 16.18 17.62
N ILE A 30 -0.71 17.42 17.30
CA ILE A 30 -0.65 17.97 15.94
C ILE A 30 0.79 17.92 15.42
N TYR A 31 1.76 18.35 16.23
CA TYR A 31 3.17 18.34 15.84
C TYR A 31 3.67 16.92 15.53
N HIS A 32 3.39 15.97 16.44
CA HIS A 32 3.81 14.57 16.27
C HIS A 32 3.12 13.90 15.10
N PHE A 33 1.83 14.19 14.89
CA PHE A 33 1.07 13.68 13.76
C PHE A 33 1.68 14.16 12.45
N ARG A 34 1.88 15.48 12.27
CA ARG A 34 2.48 16.05 11.05
C ARG A 34 3.87 15.47 10.77
N ARG A 35 4.69 15.32 11.80
CA ARG A 35 6.04 14.75 11.66
C ARG A 35 6.03 13.29 11.20
N GLY A 36 4.98 12.54 11.50
CA GLY A 36 4.86 11.13 11.12
C GLY A 36 4.23 10.87 9.75
N LEU A 37 3.71 11.90 9.08
CA LEU A 37 3.09 11.79 7.75
C LEU A 37 4.13 11.52 6.65
N ALA A 38 3.65 10.91 5.57
CA ALA A 38 4.42 10.76 4.33
C ALA A 38 4.66 12.14 3.69
N SER A 39 5.79 12.31 2.99
CA SER A 39 6.16 13.60 2.39
C SER A 39 5.10 14.04 1.38
N ARG A 40 4.54 13.10 0.62
CA ARG A 40 3.46 13.37 -0.33
C ARG A 40 2.24 14.04 0.33
N ILE A 41 1.84 13.57 1.51
CA ILE A 41 0.68 14.11 2.22
C ILE A 41 1.00 15.49 2.78
N LEU A 42 2.24 15.70 3.23
CA LEU A 42 2.71 17.02 3.68
C LEU A 42 2.71 18.04 2.54
N ASP A 43 3.09 17.64 1.34
CA ASP A 43 3.04 18.50 0.15
C ASP A 43 1.60 18.89 -0.19
N GLU A 44 0.67 17.92 -0.20
CA GLU A 44 -0.74 18.21 -0.47
C GLU A 44 -1.39 19.07 0.63
N LEU A 45 -1.06 18.81 1.90
CA LEU A 45 -1.46 19.66 3.03
C LEU A 45 -0.94 21.10 2.88
N SER A 46 0.28 21.28 2.38
CA SER A 46 0.85 22.62 2.17
C SER A 46 0.18 23.40 1.06
N SER A 47 -0.36 22.68 0.06
CA SER A 47 -1.15 23.25 -1.02
C SER A 47 -2.62 23.45 -0.64
N HIS A 48 -3.06 22.92 0.51
CA HIS A 48 -4.44 23.01 0.94
C HIS A 48 -4.73 24.40 1.54
N PRO A 49 -5.76 25.12 1.09
CA PRO A 49 -6.00 26.50 1.50
C PRO A 49 -6.61 26.65 2.91
N SER A 50 -6.88 25.54 3.62
CA SER A 50 -7.52 25.59 4.95
C SER A 50 -6.51 25.79 6.08
N ASN A 51 -6.85 26.68 7.01
CA ASN A 51 -6.09 26.86 8.24
C ASN A 51 -6.54 25.81 9.26
N ILE A 52 -5.80 24.71 9.34
CA ILE A 52 -6.15 23.56 10.18
C ILE A 52 -5.82 23.89 11.63
N ALA A 53 -6.85 24.14 12.44
CA ALA A 53 -6.70 24.60 13.81
C ALA A 53 -6.81 23.46 14.85
N SER A 54 -7.46 22.35 14.49
CA SER A 54 -7.67 21.20 15.37
C SER A 54 -6.98 19.94 14.86
N LEU A 55 -6.61 19.06 15.80
CA LEU A 55 -6.09 17.73 15.48
C LEU A 55 -7.10 16.90 14.69
N GLN A 56 -8.38 17.00 15.02
CA GLN A 56 -9.43 16.21 14.37
C GLN A 56 -9.60 16.62 12.91
N GLU A 57 -9.67 17.92 12.64
CA GLU A 57 -9.71 18.47 11.29
C GLU A 57 -8.48 18.05 10.46
N LEU A 58 -7.30 18.06 11.10
CA LEU A 58 -6.07 17.61 10.46
C LEU A 58 -6.14 16.13 10.06
N MET A 59 -6.67 15.27 10.94
CA MET A 59 -6.86 13.84 10.66
C MET A 59 -7.85 13.61 9.53
N ASP A 60 -8.96 14.34 9.52
CA ASP A 60 -10.02 14.17 8.53
C ASP A 60 -9.53 14.60 7.12
N ILE A 61 -8.87 15.76 7.02
CA ILE A 61 -8.27 16.23 5.75
C ILE A 61 -7.20 15.26 5.25
N THR A 62 -6.30 14.80 6.14
CA THR A 62 -5.26 13.85 5.71
C THR A 62 -5.83 12.50 5.27
N LEU A 63 -6.91 12.04 5.91
CA LEU A 63 -7.59 10.82 5.51
C LEU A 63 -8.27 10.96 4.13
N GLU A 64 -8.86 12.12 3.84
CA GLU A 64 -9.46 12.42 2.54
C GLU A 64 -8.41 12.42 1.42
N LEU A 65 -7.29 13.12 1.63
CA LEU A 65 -6.17 13.18 0.67
C LEU A 65 -5.56 11.80 0.41
N ASP A 66 -5.42 10.98 1.46
CA ASP A 66 -4.93 9.61 1.34
C ASP A 66 -5.91 8.73 0.55
N THR A 67 -7.21 8.82 0.86
CA THR A 67 -8.26 8.05 0.18
C THR A 67 -8.30 8.39 -1.30
N SER A 68 -8.36 9.69 -1.64
CA SER A 68 -8.38 10.17 -3.03
C SER A 68 -7.15 9.71 -3.82
N TYR A 69 -5.99 9.66 -3.19
CA TYR A 69 -4.80 9.12 -3.82
C TYR A 69 -4.92 7.65 -4.16
N HIS A 70 -5.31 6.84 -3.19
CA HIS A 70 -5.37 5.40 -3.35
C HIS A 70 -6.43 5.02 -4.38
N GLU A 71 -7.53 5.76 -4.46
CA GLU A 71 -8.51 5.65 -5.53
C GLU A 71 -7.88 5.98 -6.89
N ARG A 72 -7.20 7.12 -7.03
CA ARG A 72 -6.53 7.50 -8.27
C ARG A 72 -5.43 6.51 -8.70
N GLN A 73 -4.75 5.86 -7.75
CA GLN A 73 -3.76 4.83 -8.05
C GLN A 73 -4.40 3.54 -8.57
N LYS A 74 -5.58 3.18 -8.07
CA LYS A 74 -6.35 2.02 -8.57
C LYS A 74 -6.81 2.24 -10.01
N GLU A 75 -7.25 3.46 -10.36
CA GLU A 75 -7.63 3.80 -11.74
C GLU A 75 -6.46 3.70 -12.73
N LYS A 76 -5.25 4.08 -12.29
CA LYS A 76 -4.04 4.06 -13.11
C LYS A 76 -3.45 2.65 -13.28
N ASN A 77 -3.80 1.70 -12.42
CA ASN A 77 -3.35 0.31 -12.48
C ASN A 77 -4.54 -0.67 -12.40
N PRO A 78 -5.34 -0.81 -13.47
CA PRO A 78 -6.49 -1.73 -13.50
C PRO A 78 -6.12 -3.24 -13.39
N LEU A 79 -4.82 -3.59 -13.35
CA LEU A 79 -4.35 -4.97 -13.36
C LEU A 79 -4.26 -5.67 -11.98
N GLN A 80 -4.66 -5.01 -10.89
CA GLN A 80 -4.63 -5.60 -9.53
C GLN A 80 -6.00 -5.75 -8.85
N GLU A 81 -7.10 -5.72 -9.60
CA GLU A 81 -8.34 -6.31 -9.11
C GLU A 81 -8.17 -7.83 -9.07
N LYS A 82 -7.62 -8.34 -7.96
CA LYS A 82 -7.88 -9.71 -7.54
C LYS A 82 -9.38 -9.80 -7.26
N LYS A 83 -10.09 -10.28 -8.27
CA LYS A 83 -11.45 -10.83 -8.23
C LYS A 83 -11.74 -11.47 -6.86
N PRO A 84 -12.84 -11.14 -6.18
CA PRO A 84 -13.31 -11.96 -5.08
C PRO A 84 -13.73 -13.30 -5.68
N GLU A 85 -12.96 -14.35 -5.40
CA GLU A 85 -13.34 -15.72 -5.74
C GLU A 85 -14.53 -16.10 -4.85
N ALA A 86 -15.72 -15.88 -5.40
CA ALA A 86 -16.96 -16.39 -4.86
C ALA A 86 -16.91 -17.93 -4.85
N SER A 87 -17.00 -18.48 -3.63
CA SER A 87 -17.76 -19.66 -3.26
C SER A 87 -17.82 -20.81 -4.28
N LYS A 88 -17.01 -21.86 -4.05
CA LYS A 88 -17.36 -23.22 -4.46
C LYS A 88 -17.17 -24.21 -3.30
N SER A 89 -18.30 -24.47 -2.65
CA SER A 89 -18.77 -25.76 -2.10
C SER A 89 -17.71 -26.85 -1.86
N ASN A 90 -17.55 -27.20 -0.58
CA ASN A 90 -17.05 -28.51 -0.16
C ASN A 90 -17.97 -29.61 -0.71
N SER A 91 -17.46 -30.42 -1.64
CA SER A 91 -17.96 -31.78 -1.88
C SER A 91 -16.82 -32.66 -2.39
N SER A 92 -16.47 -33.62 -1.54
CA SER A 92 -15.74 -34.88 -1.66
C SER A 92 -14.96 -35.24 -2.95
N HIS A 93 -13.69 -35.58 -2.72
CA HIS A 93 -12.69 -36.33 -3.51
C HIS A 93 -13.20 -37.68 -4.10
N PRO A 94 -12.43 -38.50 -4.89
CA PRO A 94 -11.15 -38.31 -5.64
C PRO A 94 -11.26 -38.70 -7.14
N GLN A 95 -10.38 -38.23 -8.03
CA GLN A 95 -9.93 -39.04 -9.20
C GLN A 95 -8.48 -38.72 -9.64
N ILE A 96 -7.85 -39.75 -10.17
CA ILE A 96 -6.41 -40.06 -10.24
C ILE A 96 -5.81 -39.71 -11.62
N ALA A 97 -4.53 -39.29 -11.60
CA ALA A 97 -3.47 -39.38 -12.63
C ALA A 97 -3.61 -38.66 -13.98
N SER A 98 -2.63 -37.81 -14.30
CA SER A 98 -1.45 -38.18 -15.14
C SER A 98 -0.80 -36.94 -15.76
N SER A 99 0.53 -36.89 -15.61
CA SER A 99 1.54 -36.20 -16.40
C SER A 99 1.12 -35.35 -17.61
N SER A 100 1.50 -34.07 -17.62
CA SER A 100 2.44 -33.51 -18.62
C SER A 100 2.49 -31.99 -18.49
N SER A 101 3.71 -31.43 -18.43
CA SER A 101 4.10 -30.11 -18.96
C SER A 101 5.34 -29.61 -18.22
N HIS A 102 6.52 -30.10 -18.59
CA HIS A 102 7.76 -29.37 -18.34
C HIS A 102 8.17 -28.67 -19.62
N LYS A 103 8.12 -27.35 -19.54
CA LYS A 103 8.40 -26.38 -20.59
C LYS A 103 9.81 -26.56 -21.14
N LYS A 104 9.91 -26.54 -22.46
CA LYS A 104 11.14 -26.38 -23.26
C LYS A 104 12.01 -25.26 -22.70
N LYS A 105 13.24 -25.58 -22.26
CA LYS A 105 14.36 -24.64 -22.22
C LYS A 105 15.17 -24.86 -23.51
N LYS A 106 15.05 -23.96 -24.49
CA LYS A 106 16.00 -23.87 -25.62
C LYS A 106 17.03 -22.80 -25.26
N ASN A 107 18.17 -23.26 -24.74
CA ASN A 107 19.34 -22.43 -24.49
C ASN A 107 20.13 -22.33 -25.81
N PHE A 108 20.03 -21.19 -26.50
CA PHE A 108 20.92 -20.84 -27.61
C PHE A 108 22.03 -19.96 -27.05
N GLN A 109 23.26 -20.45 -27.02
CA GLN A 109 24.42 -19.76 -27.61
C GLN A 109 25.75 -20.42 -27.23
N LYS A 110 26.64 -20.40 -28.23
CA LYS A 110 28.10 -20.61 -28.22
C LYS A 110 28.58 -22.01 -28.56
N ARG A 111 28.82 -22.19 -29.86
CA ARG A 111 30.07 -22.75 -30.33
C ARG A 111 30.32 -22.26 -31.75
N ASP A 112 31.43 -21.57 -31.95
CA ASP A 112 32.30 -21.75 -33.12
C ASP A 112 33.72 -21.26 -32.77
N LYS A 113 34.62 -22.24 -32.62
CA LYS A 113 36.06 -22.17 -32.93
C LYS A 113 36.20 -23.00 -34.21
N PRO A 114 37.06 -22.66 -35.19
CA PRO A 114 38.50 -23.02 -35.16
C PRO A 114 39.42 -21.94 -35.81
N HIS A 115 40.67 -21.73 -35.37
CA HIS A 115 41.97 -22.38 -35.71
C HIS A 115 42.66 -21.91 -37.02
N SER A 116 43.98 -21.64 -36.89
CA SER A 116 45.02 -21.35 -37.90
C SER A 116 44.89 -20.02 -38.67
N VAL A 117 45.97 -19.25 -38.88
CA VAL A 117 47.34 -19.60 -39.32
C VAL A 117 48.40 -18.90 -38.48
#